data_AF-A0A2V1D8U6-F1
#
_entry.id   AF-A0A2V1D8U6-F1
#
_cell.length_a   1.000
_cell.length_b   1.000
_cell.length_c   1.000
_cell.angle_alpha   90.00
_cell.angle_beta   90.00
_cell.angle_gamma   90.00
#
_symmetry.space_group_name_H-M   'P 1'
#
loop_
_entity.id
_entity.type
_entity.pdbx_description
1 polymer ?
#
loop_
_entity_poly.entity_id
_entity_poly.type
_entity_poly.pdbx_seq_one_letter_code
_entity_poly.pdbx_strand_id
1 'polypeptide(L)'
;MSSQSPDLEGVDETVPPLEIRLPLAGISQDRVEVGRPPAEILSSFNWIQTPDKMPIIAVPGHPPRWIPRVPPGRLPSDKENNRNRQRFPLHPHAFEPLLISLAVCRPEFDLSKVDLVTQLRNLRQLFFFARGKQEGFRIDIELFGTTIFMNRWGDPITIANGSHSGHSCGHVFQEQTTRYCPDLLAVQVNSHHRVIKYDLRGLQLVVQHEVDTYACGCHAECKSDTGPIYVKNDDQIKPNFSSCPDLDTSLRVLRHGSSTHLFDSECIAEIKTKKGKNEPEMDNWAASQLWFSRSCNMLFGYHTDRKFNGVTKTPENKSDALDKWHEKRQEDIRQVAGIIECVIQWIQSPVGRSASRKFALIRGGEEEKHFLKLYQLREDYQENMLPLKEAKNKPR
;
A
#
# COMPACT_ATOMS: atom_id res chain seq x y z
N MET A 1 15.05 15.94 10.82
CA MET A 1 14.04 14.96 11.27
C MET A 1 14.75 14.15 12.33
N SER A 2 14.25 14.15 13.57
CA SER A 2 14.92 13.46 14.68
C SER A 2 15.01 11.99 14.34
N SER A 3 16.18 11.38 14.55
CA SER A 3 16.37 9.93 14.60
C SER A 3 15.45 9.38 15.69
N GLN A 4 14.21 9.05 15.34
CA GLN A 4 13.33 8.35 16.26
C GLN A 4 13.91 6.96 16.43
N SER A 5 14.27 6.64 17.68
CA SER A 5 14.53 5.27 18.09
C SER A 5 13.40 4.38 17.57
N PRO A 6 13.69 3.17 17.09
CA PRO A 6 12.64 2.27 16.64
C PRO A 6 11.62 2.06 17.75
N ASP A 7 10.35 2.19 17.39
CA ASP A 7 9.24 2.05 18.33
C ASP A 7 9.09 0.59 18.77
N LEU A 8 9.24 0.34 20.07
CA LEU A 8 9.15 -0.98 20.70
C LEU A 8 7.79 -1.22 21.34
N GLU A 9 6.78 -0.38 21.07
CA GLU A 9 5.44 -0.58 21.60
C GLU A 9 4.87 -1.97 21.26
N GLY A 10 4.34 -2.67 22.26
CA GLY A 10 3.80 -4.02 22.06
C GLY A 10 4.83 -5.15 21.96
N VAL A 11 6.13 -4.85 21.90
CA VAL A 11 7.19 -5.88 21.89
C VAL A 11 7.23 -6.64 23.21
N ASP A 12 7.42 -7.95 23.12
CA ASP A 12 7.78 -8.79 24.28
C ASP A 12 9.31 -8.77 24.46
N GLU A 13 9.77 -7.93 25.38
CA GLU A 13 11.20 -7.76 25.68
C GLU A 13 11.80 -8.95 26.45
N THR A 14 10.98 -9.91 26.91
CA THR A 14 11.47 -11.09 27.63
C THR A 14 12.07 -12.14 26.68
N VAL A 15 11.79 -12.03 25.38
CA VAL A 15 12.29 -12.95 24.36
C VAL A 15 13.29 -12.24 23.44
N PRO A 16 14.52 -12.78 23.26
CA PRO A 16 15.48 -12.18 22.36
C PRO A 16 14.98 -12.22 20.90
N PRO A 17 15.21 -11.16 20.10
CA PRO A 17 14.80 -11.14 18.71
C PRO A 17 15.66 -12.06 17.85
N LEU A 18 15.11 -12.50 16.72
CA LEU A 18 15.92 -13.07 15.65
C LEU A 18 16.63 -11.94 14.89
N GLU A 19 17.95 -12.06 14.73
CA GLU A 19 18.73 -11.14 13.91
C GLU A 19 18.81 -11.60 12.47
N ILE A 20 18.47 -10.69 11.55
CA ILE A 20 18.55 -10.88 10.10
C ILE A 20 19.62 -9.93 9.58
N ARG A 21 20.75 -10.47 9.12
CA ARG A 21 21.91 -9.69 8.68
C ARG A 21 22.05 -9.70 7.16
N LEU A 22 22.31 -8.54 6.57
CA LEU A 22 22.67 -8.39 5.17
C LEU A 22 24.21 -8.38 4.93
N PRO A 23 24.68 -8.95 3.81
CA PRO A 23 23.92 -9.78 2.86
C PRO A 23 23.52 -11.10 3.52
N LEU A 24 22.36 -11.63 3.13
CA LEU A 24 21.83 -12.87 3.72
C LEU A 24 22.69 -14.06 3.32
N ALA A 25 23.18 -14.80 4.33
CA ALA A 25 23.92 -16.03 4.11
C ALA A 25 22.97 -17.11 3.54
N GLY A 26 23.39 -17.78 2.47
CA GLY A 26 22.66 -18.93 1.92
C GLY A 26 21.50 -18.60 0.97
N ILE A 27 21.21 -17.33 0.66
CA ILE A 27 20.44 -17.03 -0.56
C ILE A 27 21.27 -17.53 -1.72
N SER A 28 20.69 -18.39 -2.56
CA SER A 28 21.37 -18.87 -3.75
C SER A 28 21.89 -17.65 -4.54
N GLN A 29 23.21 -17.63 -4.71
CA GLN A 29 23.88 -16.70 -5.63
C GLN A 29 23.61 -17.04 -7.09
N ASP A 30 22.73 -18.02 -7.36
CA ASP A 30 22.26 -18.29 -8.71
C ASP A 30 21.89 -16.96 -9.36
N ARG A 31 22.64 -16.67 -10.44
CA ARG A 31 22.54 -15.44 -11.21
C ARG A 31 21.24 -15.38 -12.03
N VAL A 32 20.23 -16.17 -11.65
CA VAL A 32 18.90 -16.07 -12.23
C VAL A 32 18.40 -14.67 -11.92
N GLU A 33 18.16 -13.93 -12.99
CA GLU A 33 17.63 -12.59 -12.94
C GLU A 33 16.27 -12.62 -12.22
N VAL A 34 16.09 -11.73 -11.25
CA VAL A 34 14.78 -11.55 -10.63
C VAL A 34 13.88 -10.95 -11.70
N GLY A 35 12.83 -11.66 -12.08
CA GLY A 35 11.87 -11.17 -13.05
C GLY A 35 10.94 -10.10 -12.47
N ARG A 36 10.25 -9.39 -13.38
CA ARG A 36 9.13 -8.50 -13.05
C ARG A 36 7.85 -9.00 -13.76
N PRO A 37 7.29 -10.15 -13.36
CA PRO A 37 6.11 -10.69 -14.02
C PRO A 37 4.92 -9.72 -13.90
N PRO A 38 3.99 -9.75 -14.86
CA PRO A 38 2.78 -8.95 -14.79
C PRO A 38 1.97 -9.31 -13.54
N ALA A 39 1.21 -8.34 -13.04
CA ALA A 39 0.32 -8.56 -11.91
C ALA A 39 -1.07 -8.97 -12.35
N GLU A 40 -1.68 -9.91 -11.62
CA GLU A 40 -3.12 -10.12 -11.64
C GLU A 40 -3.80 -9.05 -10.76
N ILE A 41 -4.90 -8.46 -11.25
CA ILE A 41 -5.74 -7.57 -10.44
C ILE A 41 -6.78 -8.38 -9.70
N LEU A 42 -6.71 -8.34 -8.37
CA LEU A 42 -7.66 -9.08 -7.55
C LEU A 42 -8.88 -8.22 -7.21
N SER A 43 -8.66 -7.01 -6.69
CA SER A 43 -9.73 -6.11 -6.28
C SER A 43 -9.25 -4.66 -6.24
N SER A 44 -10.18 -3.75 -5.98
CA SER A 44 -9.91 -2.34 -5.71
C SER A 44 -10.95 -1.79 -4.74
N PHE A 45 -10.64 -0.71 -4.07
CA PHE A 45 -11.59 0.01 -3.24
C PHE A 45 -11.26 1.51 -3.19
N ASN A 46 -12.26 2.33 -2.88
CA ASN A 46 -12.04 3.72 -2.51
C ASN A 46 -12.36 3.93 -1.04
N TRP A 47 -11.60 4.79 -0.36
CA TRP A 47 -12.04 5.34 0.91
C TRP A 47 -13.03 6.47 0.70
N ILE A 48 -14.08 6.49 1.52
CA ILE A 48 -15.10 7.53 1.53
C ILE A 48 -14.99 8.34 2.82
N GLN A 49 -14.98 9.67 2.68
CA GLN A 49 -15.00 10.58 3.81
C GLN A 49 -16.42 10.79 4.31
N THR A 50 -16.65 10.53 5.60
CA THR A 50 -17.94 10.76 6.24
C THR A 50 -17.81 11.70 7.45
N PRO A 51 -18.78 12.62 7.65
CA PRO A 51 -18.81 13.48 8.83
C PRO A 51 -19.02 12.73 10.14
N ASP A 52 -19.67 11.57 10.09
CA ASP A 52 -20.04 10.75 11.26
C ASP A 52 -18.90 9.85 11.76
N LYS A 53 -17.69 9.98 11.18
CA LYS A 53 -16.47 9.21 11.51
C LYS A 53 -16.58 7.70 11.30
N MET A 54 -17.66 7.20 10.73
CA MET A 54 -17.77 5.78 10.41
C MET A 54 -17.00 5.49 9.12
N PRO A 55 -15.99 4.60 9.14
CA PRO A 55 -15.17 4.32 7.97
C PRO A 55 -15.99 3.58 6.90
N ILE A 56 -16.04 4.13 5.68
CA ILE A 56 -16.78 3.56 4.55
C ILE A 56 -15.82 3.34 3.37
N ILE A 57 -15.99 2.22 2.68
CA ILE A 57 -15.32 1.95 1.41
C ILE A 57 -16.30 1.71 0.26
N ALA A 58 -15.93 2.14 -0.94
CA ALA A 58 -16.63 1.79 -2.17
C ALA A 58 -15.91 0.61 -2.85
N VAL A 59 -16.65 -0.42 -3.28
CA VAL A 59 -16.08 -1.65 -3.86
C VAL A 59 -16.93 -2.18 -5.04
N PRO A 60 -16.31 -2.49 -6.20
CA PRO A 60 -14.95 -2.12 -6.58
C PRO A 60 -14.75 -0.60 -6.59
N GLY A 61 -13.53 -0.19 -6.28
CA GLY A 61 -13.14 1.20 -6.38
C GLY A 61 -12.91 1.63 -7.83
N HIS A 62 -12.91 2.94 -8.07
CA HIS A 62 -12.54 3.59 -9.32
C HIS A 62 -11.56 4.75 -9.05
N PRO A 63 -10.39 4.79 -9.72
CA PRO A 63 -9.42 5.88 -9.57
C PRO A 63 -9.95 7.18 -10.21
N PRO A 64 -9.48 8.37 -9.80
CA PRO A 64 -9.87 9.60 -10.47
C PRO A 64 -9.20 9.69 -11.86
N ARG A 65 -9.83 10.40 -12.79
CA ARG A 65 -9.32 10.63 -14.14
C ARG A 65 -8.33 11.78 -14.17
N TRP A 66 -7.24 11.66 -14.91
CA TRP A 66 -6.34 12.79 -15.19
C TRP A 66 -7.02 13.89 -16.02
N ILE A 67 -6.92 15.12 -15.54
CA ILE A 67 -7.36 16.34 -16.23
C ILE A 67 -6.10 17.22 -16.42
N PRO A 68 -5.53 17.25 -17.63
CA PRO A 68 -4.29 18.00 -17.91
C PRO A 68 -4.54 19.50 -17.92
N ARG A 69 -4.70 20.09 -16.73
CA ARG A 69 -4.91 21.52 -16.49
C ARG A 69 -3.80 22.06 -15.62
N VAL A 70 -3.31 23.26 -15.94
CA VAL A 70 -2.43 24.01 -15.05
C VAL A 70 -3.28 24.69 -13.97
N PRO A 71 -3.07 24.39 -12.69
CA PRO A 71 -3.72 25.08 -11.59
C PRO A 71 -3.55 26.61 -11.64
N PRO A 72 -4.60 27.40 -11.36
CA PRO A 72 -4.46 28.85 -11.32
C PRO A 72 -3.70 29.29 -10.05
N GLY A 73 -2.73 30.18 -10.23
CA GLY A 73 -2.03 30.82 -9.12
C GLY A 73 -1.07 29.90 -8.37
N ARG A 74 -0.80 30.24 -7.10
CA ARG A 74 0.09 29.50 -6.20
C ARG A 74 -0.75 28.56 -5.34
N LEU A 75 -0.45 27.26 -5.37
CA LEU A 75 -1.17 26.30 -4.54
C LEU A 75 -0.76 26.39 -3.06
N PRO A 76 -1.71 26.20 -2.12
CA PRO A 76 -1.36 25.94 -0.73
C PRO A 76 -0.51 24.66 -0.64
N SER A 77 0.27 24.57 0.43
CA SER A 77 1.04 23.37 0.74
C SER A 77 0.11 22.31 1.28
N ASP A 78 0.52 21.06 1.20
CA ASP A 78 -0.24 19.94 1.76
C ASP A 78 -0.45 20.15 3.27
N LYS A 79 0.54 20.73 3.97
CA LYS A 79 0.42 21.14 5.38
C LYS A 79 -0.64 22.22 5.61
N GLU A 80 -0.68 23.26 4.78
CA GLU A 80 -1.72 24.30 4.87
C GLU A 80 -3.11 23.75 4.56
N ASN A 81 -3.22 22.88 3.55
CA ASN A 81 -4.46 22.21 3.18
C ASN A 81 -4.98 21.31 4.31
N ASN A 82 -4.10 20.50 4.91
CA ASN A 82 -4.44 19.58 6.00
C ASN A 82 -4.93 20.29 7.26
N ARG A 83 -4.39 21.47 7.59
CA ARG A 83 -4.86 22.26 8.75
C ARG A 83 -6.33 22.67 8.64
N ASN A 84 -6.81 22.87 7.42
CA ASN A 84 -8.17 23.31 7.15
C ASN A 84 -9.14 22.15 6.94
N ARG A 85 -8.66 20.89 6.93
CA ARG A 85 -9.50 19.70 6.77
C ARG A 85 -10.02 19.22 8.11
N GLN A 86 -11.28 18.75 8.12
CA GLN A 86 -11.77 17.93 9.23
C GLN A 86 -10.85 16.71 9.39
N ARG A 87 -10.51 16.37 10.63
CA ARG A 87 -9.71 15.16 10.90
C ARG A 87 -10.48 13.95 10.39
N PHE A 88 -9.83 13.22 9.50
CA PHE A 88 -10.35 11.98 8.95
C PHE A 88 -10.58 10.96 10.05
N PRO A 89 -11.59 10.08 9.93
CA PRO A 89 -11.69 8.95 10.81
C PRO A 89 -10.43 8.11 10.69
N LEU A 90 -9.91 7.69 11.84
CA LEU A 90 -8.80 6.76 11.93
C LEU A 90 -9.36 5.36 11.81
N HIS A 91 -8.74 4.54 10.96
CA HIS A 91 -9.08 3.13 10.87
C HIS A 91 -7.90 2.27 11.35
N PRO A 92 -8.09 1.42 12.38
CA PRO A 92 -7.00 0.69 13.01
C PRO A 92 -6.54 -0.54 12.21
N HIS A 93 -7.31 -1.05 11.24
CA HIS A 93 -7.01 -2.30 10.55
C HIS A 93 -6.65 -2.09 9.07
N ALA A 94 -5.37 -1.94 8.80
CA ALA A 94 -4.90 -1.53 7.46
C ALA A 94 -5.28 -2.46 6.31
N PHE A 95 -5.47 -3.76 6.59
CA PHE A 95 -5.83 -4.78 5.62
C PHE A 95 -7.32 -5.13 5.61
N GLU A 96 -8.13 -4.62 6.55
CA GLU A 96 -9.58 -4.87 6.55
C GLU A 96 -10.23 -4.44 5.21
N PRO A 97 -9.93 -3.25 4.64
CA PRO A 97 -10.45 -2.87 3.34
C PRO A 97 -10.04 -3.81 2.19
N LEU A 98 -8.79 -4.28 2.20
CA LEU A 98 -8.30 -5.24 1.22
C LEU A 98 -9.06 -6.55 1.32
N LEU A 99 -9.21 -7.10 2.53
CA LEU A 99 -9.88 -8.38 2.74
C LEU A 99 -11.35 -8.31 2.33
N ILE A 100 -12.05 -7.23 2.71
CA ILE A 100 -13.44 -6.99 2.29
C ILE A 100 -13.52 -6.83 0.77
N SER A 101 -12.63 -6.04 0.16
CA SER A 101 -12.66 -5.84 -1.29
C SER A 101 -12.40 -7.13 -2.08
N LEU A 102 -11.52 -8.00 -1.58
CA LEU A 102 -11.26 -9.32 -2.14
C LEU A 102 -12.50 -10.21 -2.03
N ALA A 103 -13.12 -10.30 -0.86
CA ALA A 103 -14.34 -11.11 -0.67
C ALA A 103 -15.49 -10.64 -1.58
N VAL A 104 -15.55 -9.34 -1.88
CA VAL A 104 -16.53 -8.76 -2.80
C VAL A 104 -16.22 -9.08 -4.26
N CYS A 105 -14.98 -8.84 -4.71
CA CYS A 105 -14.62 -8.93 -6.12
C CYS A 105 -14.21 -10.33 -6.58
N ARG A 106 -13.67 -11.15 -5.67
CA ARG A 106 -13.11 -12.49 -5.92
C ARG A 106 -13.44 -13.42 -4.72
N PRO A 107 -14.71 -13.77 -4.50
CA PRO A 107 -15.13 -14.59 -3.35
C PRO A 107 -14.44 -15.96 -3.28
N GLU A 108 -14.07 -16.53 -4.44
CA GLU A 108 -13.37 -17.82 -4.54
C GLU A 108 -11.84 -17.72 -4.40
N PHE A 109 -11.31 -16.54 -4.06
CA PHE A 109 -9.87 -16.36 -3.92
C PHE A 109 -9.33 -17.10 -2.69
N ASP A 110 -8.47 -18.08 -2.93
CA ASP A 110 -7.84 -18.87 -1.88
C ASP A 110 -6.59 -18.18 -1.34
N LEU A 111 -6.74 -17.52 -0.20
CA LEU A 111 -5.67 -16.80 0.48
C LEU A 111 -4.55 -17.74 0.96
N SER A 112 -4.83 -19.02 1.23
CA SER A 112 -3.82 -19.98 1.75
C SER A 112 -2.70 -20.27 0.75
N LYS A 113 -2.91 -19.94 -0.53
CA LYS A 113 -1.93 -20.01 -1.63
C LYS A 113 -1.10 -18.74 -1.77
N VAL A 114 -1.22 -17.80 -0.82
CA VAL A 114 -0.46 -16.55 -0.77
C VAL A 114 0.55 -16.66 0.36
N ASP A 115 1.80 -16.37 0.06
CA ASP A 115 2.88 -16.36 1.05
C ASP A 115 2.87 -15.07 1.87
N LEU A 116 2.68 -13.93 1.19
CA LEU A 116 2.73 -12.60 1.79
C LEU A 116 1.60 -11.68 1.29
N VAL A 117 0.82 -11.14 2.21
CA VAL A 117 -0.01 -9.95 2.01
C VAL A 117 0.73 -8.74 2.58
N THR A 118 0.90 -7.68 1.80
CA THR A 118 1.64 -6.49 2.25
C THR A 118 1.13 -5.21 1.61
N GLN A 119 1.66 -4.08 2.07
CA GLN A 119 1.49 -2.78 1.43
C GLN A 119 2.76 -2.41 0.65
N LEU A 120 2.59 -1.74 -0.48
CA LEU A 120 3.71 -1.30 -1.33
C LEU A 120 4.76 -0.50 -0.54
N ARG A 121 4.35 0.28 0.45
CA ARG A 121 5.25 1.02 1.33
C ARG A 121 6.27 0.10 2.00
N ASN A 122 5.85 -1.05 2.52
CA ASN A 122 6.73 -1.97 3.25
C ASN A 122 7.79 -2.57 2.33
N LEU A 123 7.41 -2.97 1.11
CA LEU A 123 8.37 -3.41 0.08
C LEU A 123 9.40 -2.33 -0.26
N ARG A 124 8.97 -1.06 -0.33
CA ARG A 124 9.87 0.07 -0.58
C ARG A 124 10.80 0.33 0.62
N GLN A 125 10.32 0.19 1.86
CA GLN A 125 11.18 0.30 3.05
C GLN A 125 12.27 -0.77 3.04
N LEU A 126 11.91 -2.04 2.77
CA LEU A 126 12.87 -3.14 2.63
C LEU A 126 13.86 -2.88 1.49
N PHE A 127 13.39 -2.35 0.36
CA PHE A 127 14.26 -2.00 -0.78
C PHE A 127 15.29 -0.92 -0.42
N PHE A 128 14.88 0.15 0.26
CA PHE A 128 15.82 1.18 0.69
C PHE A 128 16.75 0.68 1.80
N PHE A 129 16.30 -0.26 2.63
CA PHE A 129 17.13 -0.92 3.62
C PHE A 129 18.22 -1.79 2.98
N ALA A 130 17.86 -2.63 2.00
CA ALA A 130 18.82 -3.43 1.23
C ALA A 130 19.93 -2.56 0.62
N ARG A 131 19.59 -1.32 0.26
CA ARG A 131 20.51 -0.33 -0.29
C ARG A 131 21.37 0.41 0.74
N GLY A 132 21.17 0.16 2.03
CA GLY A 132 21.79 0.92 3.12
C GLY A 132 21.38 2.40 3.11
N LYS A 133 20.19 2.72 2.61
CA LYS A 133 19.65 4.08 2.46
C LYS A 133 18.38 4.32 3.26
N GLN A 134 18.08 3.46 4.22
CA GLN A 134 16.89 3.56 5.05
C GLN A 134 17.24 3.87 6.49
N GLU A 135 16.49 4.82 7.06
CA GLU A 135 16.49 5.15 8.49
C GLU A 135 15.79 4.04 9.29
N GLY A 136 15.58 4.27 10.59
CA GLY A 136 14.81 3.36 11.42
C GLY A 136 13.38 3.17 10.89
N PHE A 137 12.89 1.93 10.92
CA PHE A 137 11.49 1.62 10.60
C PHE A 137 11.04 0.36 11.31
N ARG A 138 9.72 0.19 11.38
CA ARG A 138 9.06 -1.02 11.86
C ARG A 138 7.99 -1.47 10.87
N ILE A 139 7.88 -2.78 10.73
CA ILE A 139 6.81 -3.47 10.01
C ILE A 139 6.23 -4.48 10.99
N ASP A 140 4.94 -4.36 11.27
CA ASP A 140 4.24 -5.34 12.07
C ASP A 140 3.83 -6.53 11.22
N ILE A 141 3.89 -7.72 11.80
CA ILE A 141 3.75 -8.97 11.08
C ILE A 141 2.76 -9.86 11.81
N GLU A 142 1.78 -10.38 11.08
CA GLU A 142 0.83 -11.34 11.63
C GLU A 142 0.76 -12.61 10.77
N LEU A 143 0.77 -13.78 11.41
CA LEU A 143 0.56 -15.07 10.79
C LEU A 143 -0.93 -15.45 10.85
N PHE A 144 -1.55 -15.55 9.67
CA PHE A 144 -2.93 -16.00 9.52
C PHE A 144 -2.99 -17.29 8.67
N GLY A 145 -3.29 -18.41 9.32
CA GLY A 145 -3.18 -19.72 8.69
C GLY A 145 -1.74 -20.01 8.26
N THR A 146 -1.49 -20.05 6.96
CA THR A 146 -0.15 -20.15 6.36
C THR A 146 0.37 -18.82 5.82
N THR A 147 -0.48 -17.80 5.69
CA THR A 147 -0.16 -16.54 5.03
C THR A 147 0.36 -15.51 6.03
N ILE A 148 1.40 -14.79 5.65
CA ILE A 148 1.95 -13.69 6.44
C ILE A 148 1.38 -12.36 5.98
N PHE A 149 1.04 -11.49 6.93
CA PHE A 149 0.62 -10.13 6.70
C PHE A 149 1.68 -9.17 7.22
N MET A 150 2.33 -8.41 6.34
CA MET A 150 3.26 -7.34 6.73
C MET A 150 2.56 -5.99 6.71
N ASN A 151 2.16 -5.50 7.88
CA ASN A 151 1.51 -4.23 8.05
C ASN A 151 2.48 -3.08 8.36
N ARG A 152 2.10 -1.87 7.95
CA ARG A 152 2.78 -0.63 8.31
C ARG A 152 2.68 -0.40 9.81
N TRP A 153 3.82 -0.05 10.42
CA TRP A 153 3.85 0.60 11.74
C TRP A 153 3.64 2.12 11.65
N GLY A 154 2.94 2.68 12.64
CA GLY A 154 2.75 4.12 12.86
C GLY A 154 1.28 4.47 13.08
N ASP A 155 0.99 5.78 13.09
CA ASP A 155 -0.37 6.30 13.26
C ASP A 155 -1.39 5.52 12.41
N PRO A 156 -2.59 5.22 12.96
CA PRO A 156 -3.66 4.57 12.21
C PRO A 156 -3.86 5.28 10.89
N ILE A 157 -4.34 4.57 9.85
CA ILE A 157 -4.46 5.14 8.51
C ILE A 157 -5.24 6.45 8.59
N THR A 158 -4.51 7.56 8.48
CA THR A 158 -5.12 8.85 8.21
C THR A 158 -5.63 8.73 6.80
N ILE A 159 -6.95 8.64 6.65
CA ILE A 159 -7.56 8.46 5.34
C ILE A 159 -7.14 9.61 4.38
N ALA A 160 -6.69 10.77 4.89
CA ALA A 160 -5.88 11.69 4.09
C ALA A 160 -4.38 11.40 4.18
N ASN A 161 -3.83 11.02 3.03
CA ASN A 161 -2.42 11.16 2.77
C ASN A 161 -2.12 12.63 2.49
N GLY A 162 -1.34 13.26 3.37
CA GLY A 162 -0.77 14.57 3.11
C GLY A 162 0.60 14.65 3.75
N SER A 163 1.61 14.99 2.96
CA SER A 163 2.95 15.24 3.50
C SER A 163 2.91 16.38 4.53
N HIS A 164 3.56 16.17 5.68
CA HIS A 164 3.71 17.18 6.74
C HIS A 164 4.73 18.28 6.38
N SER A 165 5.36 18.19 5.20
CA SER A 165 6.31 19.19 4.74
C SER A 165 5.56 20.49 4.36
N GLY A 166 6.04 21.63 4.83
CA GLY A 166 5.48 22.94 4.47
C GLY A 166 5.72 23.35 3.01
N HIS A 167 6.42 22.52 2.23
CA HIS A 167 6.87 22.82 0.88
C HIS A 167 6.24 21.94 -0.19
N SER A 168 5.66 20.80 0.16
CA SER A 168 4.97 19.93 -0.79
C SER A 168 3.57 20.48 -1.09
N CYS A 169 3.12 20.29 -2.32
CA CYS A 169 1.76 20.61 -2.79
C CYS A 169 1.22 19.49 -3.68
N GLY A 170 1.74 18.28 -3.51
CA GLY A 170 1.47 17.16 -4.42
C GLY A 170 0.02 16.72 -4.37
N HIS A 171 -0.55 16.65 -3.16
CA HIS A 171 -1.94 16.24 -2.98
C HIS A 171 -2.90 17.32 -3.47
N VAL A 172 -2.63 18.58 -3.14
CA VAL A 172 -3.43 19.72 -3.67
C VAL A 172 -3.37 19.78 -5.19
N PHE A 173 -2.19 19.53 -5.77
CA PHE A 173 -2.02 19.46 -7.22
C PHE A 173 -2.84 18.31 -7.82
N GLN A 174 -2.75 17.10 -7.27
CA GLN A 174 -3.52 15.94 -7.70
C GLN A 174 -5.03 16.23 -7.66
N GLU A 175 -5.55 16.82 -6.60
CA GLU A 175 -6.97 17.17 -6.48
C GLU A 175 -7.43 18.18 -7.54
N GLN A 176 -6.57 19.12 -7.93
CA GLN A 176 -6.90 20.11 -8.98
C GLN A 176 -6.71 19.58 -10.41
N THR A 177 -6.04 18.46 -10.57
CA THR A 177 -5.67 17.88 -11.87
C THR A 177 -6.24 16.49 -12.08
N THR A 178 -7.12 16.04 -11.19
CA THR A 178 -7.85 14.78 -11.33
C THR A 178 -9.32 14.95 -10.97
N ARG A 179 -10.18 14.03 -11.42
CA ARG A 179 -11.60 14.03 -11.06
C ARG A 179 -12.16 12.62 -11.00
N TYR A 180 -12.77 12.27 -9.88
CA TYR A 180 -13.55 11.03 -9.73
C TYR A 180 -14.80 11.04 -10.61
N CYS A 181 -15.39 9.86 -10.85
CA CYS A 181 -16.69 9.77 -11.51
C CYS A 181 -17.78 10.48 -10.65
N PRO A 182 -18.90 10.91 -11.25
CA PRO A 182 -19.96 11.63 -10.54
C PRO A 182 -20.46 10.93 -9.28
N ASP A 183 -20.62 9.60 -9.31
CA ASP A 183 -21.16 8.82 -8.20
C ASP A 183 -20.22 8.85 -6.98
N LEU A 184 -18.92 8.62 -7.19
CA LEU A 184 -17.92 8.72 -6.12
C LEU A 184 -17.73 10.16 -5.63
N LEU A 185 -17.83 11.14 -6.53
CA LEU A 185 -17.75 12.55 -6.16
C LEU A 185 -18.91 12.96 -5.24
N ALA A 186 -20.12 12.43 -5.46
CA ALA A 186 -21.29 12.70 -4.64
C ALA A 186 -21.17 12.18 -3.20
N VAL A 187 -20.31 11.19 -2.96
CA VAL A 187 -20.09 10.59 -1.64
C VAL A 187 -18.76 10.98 -1.00
N GLN A 188 -18.11 12.07 -1.43
CA GLN A 188 -16.86 12.55 -0.83
C GLN A 188 -15.75 11.48 -0.78
N VAL A 189 -15.54 10.79 -1.90
CA VAL A 189 -14.38 9.91 -2.09
C VAL A 189 -13.07 10.62 -1.79
N ASN A 190 -12.13 9.91 -1.15
CA ASN A 190 -10.83 10.44 -0.79
C ASN A 190 -9.71 9.86 -1.66
N SER A 191 -9.47 8.55 -1.55
CA SER A 191 -8.37 7.86 -2.21
C SER A 191 -8.86 6.60 -2.90
N HIS A 192 -8.06 6.13 -3.87
CA HIS A 192 -8.29 4.87 -4.56
C HIS A 192 -7.14 3.91 -4.28
N HIS A 193 -7.48 2.67 -3.94
CA HIS A 193 -6.51 1.62 -3.69
C HIS A 193 -6.78 0.41 -4.57
N ARG A 194 -5.70 -0.21 -5.04
CA ARG A 194 -5.71 -1.45 -5.81
C ARG A 194 -5.04 -2.56 -5.02
N VAL A 195 -5.53 -3.77 -5.22
CA VAL A 195 -4.98 -5.02 -4.67
C VAL A 195 -4.54 -5.90 -5.83
N ILE A 196 -3.24 -6.16 -5.90
CA ILE A 196 -2.63 -6.94 -6.98
C ILE A 196 -1.94 -8.18 -6.46
N LYS A 197 -1.86 -9.22 -7.29
CA LYS A 197 -1.07 -10.43 -7.02
C LYS A 197 0.04 -10.58 -8.05
N TYR A 198 1.25 -10.91 -7.60
CA TYR A 198 2.34 -11.27 -8.51
C TYR A 198 3.37 -12.17 -7.82
N ASP A 199 4.19 -12.85 -8.63
CA ASP A 199 5.34 -13.61 -8.18
C ASP A 199 6.56 -12.69 -7.94
N LEU A 200 7.27 -12.91 -6.83
CA LEU A 200 8.58 -12.33 -6.56
C LEU A 200 9.55 -13.44 -6.14
N ARG A 201 10.30 -13.97 -7.11
CA ARG A 201 11.24 -15.09 -6.90
C ARG A 201 10.59 -16.34 -6.32
N GLY A 202 9.41 -16.70 -6.82
CA GLY A 202 8.66 -17.87 -6.33
C GLY A 202 7.70 -17.55 -5.18
N LEU A 203 7.86 -16.41 -4.50
CA LEU A 203 6.93 -15.96 -3.48
C LEU A 203 5.67 -15.37 -4.11
N GLN A 204 4.51 -15.88 -3.72
CA GLN A 204 3.20 -15.36 -4.12
C GLN A 204 2.82 -14.17 -3.23
N LEU A 205 2.97 -12.96 -3.77
CA LEU A 205 2.66 -11.72 -3.05
C LEU A 205 1.29 -11.19 -3.44
N VAL A 206 0.53 -10.72 -2.44
CA VAL A 206 -0.62 -9.83 -2.61
C VAL A 206 -0.25 -8.46 -2.05
N VAL A 207 -0.36 -7.41 -2.87
CA VAL A 207 0.12 -6.06 -2.55
C VAL A 207 -1.01 -5.05 -2.69
N GLN A 208 -1.25 -4.30 -1.60
CA GLN A 208 -2.11 -3.12 -1.59
C GLN A 208 -1.31 -1.86 -1.89
N HIS A 209 -1.83 -0.99 -2.74
CA HIS A 209 -1.29 0.36 -2.90
C HIS A 209 -2.33 1.37 -3.35
N GLU A 210 -2.07 2.64 -3.04
CA GLU A 210 -2.83 3.77 -3.61
C GLU A 210 -2.48 3.95 -5.10
N VAL A 211 -3.45 4.41 -5.88
CA VAL A 211 -3.25 4.86 -7.26
C VAL A 211 -3.73 6.29 -7.38
N ASP A 212 -2.86 7.17 -7.87
CA ASP A 212 -3.15 8.60 -7.96
C ASP A 212 -4.23 8.91 -9.00
N THR A 213 -4.18 8.25 -10.17
CA THR A 213 -5.05 8.53 -11.30
C THR A 213 -5.05 7.43 -12.36
N TYR A 214 -6.00 7.51 -13.29
CA TYR A 214 -5.93 6.83 -14.58
C TYR A 214 -5.89 7.82 -15.75
N ALA A 215 -5.25 7.40 -16.84
CA ALA A 215 -5.08 8.20 -18.04
C ALA A 215 -4.89 7.29 -19.25
N CYS A 216 -5.99 6.82 -19.84
CA CYS A 216 -5.97 5.94 -21.02
C CYS A 216 -7.15 6.25 -21.95
N GLY A 217 -7.02 5.82 -23.21
CA GLY A 217 -8.08 5.97 -24.22
C GLY A 217 -9.20 4.92 -24.10
N CYS A 218 -8.92 3.74 -23.56
CA CYS A 218 -9.89 2.64 -23.46
C CYS A 218 -10.97 2.85 -22.37
N HIS A 219 -10.75 3.75 -21.42
CA HIS A 219 -11.70 4.12 -20.37
C HIS A 219 -12.18 5.57 -20.52
N ALA A 220 -12.42 6.03 -21.77
CA ALA A 220 -12.91 7.38 -22.05
C ALA A 220 -14.34 7.57 -21.54
N GLU A 221 -14.59 8.66 -20.79
CA GLU A 221 -15.90 9.08 -20.22
C GLU A 221 -16.94 7.96 -20.18
N CYS A 222 -16.65 6.91 -19.42
CA CYS A 222 -17.49 5.73 -19.42
C CYS A 222 -18.84 6.12 -18.81
N LYS A 223 -19.84 6.35 -19.67
CA LYS A 223 -21.24 6.50 -19.28
C LYS A 223 -21.75 5.24 -18.52
N SER A 224 -21.02 4.13 -18.65
CA SER A 224 -21.19 2.86 -17.92
C SER A 224 -20.53 2.81 -16.54
N ASP A 225 -19.77 3.83 -16.12
CA ASP A 225 -19.22 3.92 -14.74
C ASP A 225 -20.31 4.33 -13.72
N THR A 226 -21.55 4.47 -14.19
CA THR A 226 -22.73 4.59 -13.33
C THR A 226 -23.11 3.20 -12.82
N GLY A 227 -22.69 2.91 -11.60
CA GLY A 227 -23.24 1.81 -10.82
C GLY A 227 -24.12 2.44 -9.75
N PRO A 228 -25.38 2.00 -9.54
CA PRO A 228 -26.14 2.51 -8.42
C PRO A 228 -25.31 2.29 -7.16
N ILE A 229 -25.02 3.35 -6.42
CA ILE A 229 -24.56 3.24 -5.04
C ILE A 229 -25.73 2.65 -4.28
N TYR A 230 -25.81 1.32 -4.27
CA TYR A 230 -26.77 0.63 -3.43
C TYR A 230 -26.29 0.79 -2.01
N VAL A 231 -26.77 1.84 -1.33
CA VAL A 231 -26.89 1.85 0.12
C VAL A 231 -28.02 0.87 0.44
N LYS A 232 -27.74 -0.41 0.30
CA LYS A 232 -28.57 -1.39 0.96
C LYS A 232 -28.32 -1.16 2.45
N ASN A 233 -29.32 -0.66 3.16
CA ASN A 233 -29.46 -0.82 4.62
C ASN A 233 -29.65 -2.31 4.98
N ASP A 234 -29.02 -3.20 4.23
CA ASP A 234 -29.05 -4.63 4.40
C ASP A 234 -27.83 -4.92 5.26
N ASP A 235 -28.10 -5.09 6.54
CA ASP A 235 -27.11 -5.47 7.54
C ASP A 235 -26.20 -6.55 6.96
N GLN A 236 -24.91 -6.21 6.90
CA GLN A 236 -23.82 -7.14 6.75
C GLN A 236 -23.81 -7.87 5.38
N ILE A 237 -23.10 -7.29 4.41
CA ILE A 237 -22.23 -8.15 3.59
C ILE A 237 -21.23 -8.74 4.59
N LYS A 238 -21.57 -9.85 5.23
CA LYS A 238 -20.56 -10.69 5.88
C LYS A 238 -19.70 -11.20 4.74
N PRO A 239 -18.44 -10.76 4.60
CA PRO A 239 -17.55 -11.40 3.66
C PRO A 239 -17.57 -12.90 3.99
N ASN A 240 -18.07 -13.71 3.04
CA ASN A 240 -18.16 -15.15 3.23
C ASN A 240 -16.76 -15.70 2.94
N PHE A 241 -15.85 -15.51 3.90
CA PHE A 241 -14.52 -16.06 3.78
C PHE A 241 -14.59 -17.55 4.07
N SER A 242 -14.55 -18.38 3.03
CA SER A 242 -14.25 -19.81 3.21
C SER A 242 -12.88 -20.01 3.88
N SER A 243 -12.00 -19.00 3.82
CA SER A 243 -10.62 -18.99 4.33
C SER A 243 -10.37 -18.15 5.60
N CYS A 244 -11.32 -17.31 6.05
CA CYS A 244 -11.17 -16.39 7.19
C CYS A 244 -12.52 -16.08 7.90
N PRO A 245 -13.22 -17.11 8.43
CA PRO A 245 -14.56 -16.96 9.02
C PRO A 245 -14.62 -16.05 10.26
N ASP A 246 -13.45 -15.71 10.83
CA ASP A 246 -13.31 -15.01 12.09
C ASP A 246 -13.13 -13.49 11.97
N LEU A 247 -13.19 -12.88 10.77
CA LEU A 247 -13.08 -11.42 10.65
C LEU A 247 -14.30 -10.71 11.30
N ASP A 248 -14.07 -9.73 12.17
CA ASP A 248 -15.08 -8.81 12.68
C ASP A 248 -14.99 -7.49 11.91
N THR A 249 -16.02 -7.17 11.10
CA THR A 249 -15.94 -6.03 10.18
C THR A 249 -16.46 -4.75 10.84
N SER A 250 -15.62 -3.73 10.89
CA SER A 250 -15.95 -2.38 11.37
C SER A 250 -16.26 -1.39 10.22
N LEU A 251 -16.04 -1.80 8.97
CA LEU A 251 -16.25 -0.99 7.76
C LEU A 251 -17.66 -1.12 7.17
N ARG A 252 -18.24 0.01 6.73
CA ARG A 252 -19.41 -0.01 5.83
C ARG A 252 -18.95 -0.12 4.38
N VAL A 253 -19.65 -0.93 3.59
CA VAL A 253 -19.30 -1.22 2.19
C VAL A 253 -20.38 -0.68 1.26
N LEU A 254 -20.01 0.23 0.37
CA LEU A 254 -20.84 0.65 -0.75
C LEU A 254 -20.47 -0.15 -1.99
N ARG A 255 -21.45 -0.80 -2.61
CA ARG A 255 -21.23 -1.42 -3.92
C ARG A 255 -21.17 -0.31 -4.97
N HIS A 256 -20.08 -0.27 -5.74
CA HIS A 256 -19.84 0.75 -6.75
C HIS A 256 -19.30 0.11 -8.03
N GLY A 257 -19.84 0.50 -9.18
CA GLY A 257 -19.42 -0.04 -10.48
C GLY A 257 -19.62 -1.55 -10.66
N SER A 258 -18.84 -2.12 -11.58
CA SER A 258 -18.80 -3.53 -11.99
C SER A 258 -17.37 -4.08 -11.89
N SER A 259 -17.18 -5.40 -11.80
CA SER A 259 -15.85 -6.06 -11.82
C SER A 259 -15.02 -5.76 -13.07
N THR A 260 -15.65 -5.27 -14.14
CA THR A 260 -15.00 -4.76 -15.36
C THR A 260 -14.26 -3.42 -15.15
N HIS A 261 -14.34 -2.79 -13.96
CA HIS A 261 -13.67 -1.52 -13.63
C HIS A 261 -12.34 -1.72 -12.88
N LEU A 262 -11.72 -2.88 -13.02
CA LEU A 262 -10.36 -3.11 -12.53
C LEU A 262 -9.37 -2.61 -13.58
N PHE A 263 -8.80 -1.43 -13.35
CA PHE A 263 -7.91 -0.76 -14.30
C PHE A 263 -6.57 -1.48 -14.42
N ASP A 264 -6.24 -1.87 -15.65
CA ASP A 264 -4.93 -2.43 -15.98
C ASP A 264 -3.78 -1.52 -15.59
N SER A 265 -2.63 -2.13 -15.31
CA SER A 265 -1.40 -1.43 -14.95
C SER A 265 -0.96 -0.38 -15.98
N GLU A 266 -1.30 -0.59 -17.25
CA GLU A 266 -1.02 0.33 -18.35
C GLU A 266 -2.00 1.52 -18.41
N CYS A 267 -3.13 1.43 -17.69
CA CYS A 267 -4.15 2.48 -17.67
C CYS A 267 -3.96 3.48 -16.53
N ILE A 268 -3.30 3.06 -15.46
CA ILE A 268 -3.04 3.89 -14.26
C ILE A 268 -1.74 4.66 -14.39
N ALA A 269 -1.60 5.76 -13.64
CA ALA A 269 -0.38 6.55 -13.59
C ALA A 269 -0.13 7.16 -12.20
N GLU A 270 1.14 7.33 -11.86
CA GLU A 270 1.60 8.06 -10.67
C GLU A 270 1.76 9.55 -11.00
N ILE A 271 1.31 10.44 -10.12
CA ILE A 271 1.47 11.89 -10.26
C ILE A 271 2.67 12.36 -9.42
N LYS A 272 3.49 13.24 -10.01
CA LYS A 272 4.59 13.91 -9.30
C LYS A 272 4.69 15.38 -9.64
N THR A 273 5.04 16.19 -8.64
CA THR A 273 5.32 17.62 -8.80
C THR A 273 6.83 17.86 -8.81
N LYS A 274 7.33 18.69 -9.73
CA LYS A 274 8.75 19.01 -9.89
C LYS A 274 9.02 20.51 -9.77
N LYS A 275 10.15 20.89 -9.16
CA LYS A 275 10.55 22.31 -8.99
C LYS A 275 11.15 22.95 -10.26
N GLY A 276 11.14 22.24 -11.38
CA GLY A 276 11.58 22.70 -12.69
C GLY A 276 11.59 21.55 -13.71
N LYS A 277 11.86 21.87 -14.99
CA LYS A 277 11.91 20.86 -16.07
C LYS A 277 13.18 20.00 -16.08
N ASN A 278 14.22 20.44 -15.38
CA ASN A 278 15.55 19.79 -15.40
C ASN A 278 15.74 18.73 -14.30
N GLU A 279 14.75 18.52 -13.42
CA GLU A 279 14.83 17.44 -12.43
C GLU A 279 14.76 16.08 -13.13
N PRO A 280 15.63 15.12 -12.73
CA PRO A 280 15.66 13.80 -13.36
C PRO A 280 14.28 13.17 -13.32
N GLU A 281 13.89 12.55 -14.44
CA GLU A 281 12.50 12.12 -14.60
C GLU A 281 12.09 11.03 -13.63
N MET A 282 13.05 10.16 -13.25
CA MET A 282 12.82 9.01 -12.41
C MET A 282 14.06 8.74 -11.54
N ASP A 283 13.91 8.92 -10.24
CA ASP A 283 14.91 8.51 -9.24
C ASP A 283 14.56 7.13 -8.67
N ASN A 284 15.32 6.64 -7.68
CA ASN A 284 15.01 5.34 -7.06
C ASN A 284 13.70 5.37 -6.26
N TRP A 285 13.24 6.53 -5.80
CA TRP A 285 11.99 6.67 -5.08
C TRP A 285 10.82 6.44 -6.01
N ALA A 286 10.78 7.13 -7.15
CA ALA A 286 9.78 6.92 -8.21
C ALA A 286 9.90 5.52 -8.83
N ALA A 287 11.11 5.08 -9.18
CA ALA A 287 11.31 3.79 -9.82
C ALA A 287 10.86 2.61 -8.93
N SER A 288 11.18 2.63 -7.63
CA SER A 288 10.72 1.59 -6.70
C SER A 288 9.19 1.58 -6.58
N GLN A 289 8.55 2.76 -6.54
CA GLN A 289 7.08 2.87 -6.53
C GLN A 289 6.48 2.18 -7.76
N LEU A 290 6.94 2.52 -8.97
CA LEU A 290 6.43 1.95 -10.21
C LEU A 290 6.76 0.46 -10.34
N TRP A 291 7.99 0.05 -9.99
CA TRP A 291 8.44 -1.32 -10.13
C TRP A 291 7.59 -2.27 -9.28
N PHE A 292 7.44 -1.99 -7.97
CA PHE A 292 6.66 -2.83 -7.05
C PHE A 292 5.14 -2.71 -7.23
N SER A 293 4.61 -1.57 -7.70
CA SER A 293 3.17 -1.45 -8.04
C SER A 293 2.80 -2.08 -9.39
N ARG A 294 3.80 -2.59 -10.13
CA ARG A 294 3.65 -3.10 -11.49
C ARG A 294 3.00 -2.08 -12.43
N SER A 295 3.29 -0.79 -12.23
CA SER A 295 2.87 0.31 -13.13
C SER A 295 4.08 0.87 -13.89
N CYS A 296 3.86 1.63 -14.95
CA CYS A 296 4.95 2.24 -15.73
C CYS A 296 4.70 3.68 -16.14
N ASN A 297 3.52 4.23 -15.88
CA ASN A 297 3.17 5.55 -16.36
C ASN A 297 3.33 6.61 -15.27
N MET A 298 3.84 7.77 -15.67
CA MET A 298 3.94 8.95 -14.80
C MET A 298 3.31 10.17 -15.45
N LEU A 299 2.81 11.07 -14.62
CA LEU A 299 2.30 12.39 -14.99
C LEU A 299 2.96 13.44 -14.11
N PHE A 300 3.34 14.57 -14.69
CA PHE A 300 4.07 15.60 -13.97
C PHE A 300 3.34 16.95 -13.95
N GLY A 301 3.49 17.64 -12.82
CA GLY A 301 3.25 19.07 -12.70
C GLY A 301 4.56 19.81 -12.45
N TYR A 302 4.88 20.81 -13.27
CA TYR A 302 6.10 21.61 -13.13
C TYR A 302 5.77 22.94 -12.49
N HIS A 303 6.50 23.30 -11.43
CA HIS A 303 6.23 24.52 -10.68
C HIS A 303 7.50 25.22 -10.19
N THR A 304 7.37 26.50 -9.88
CA THR A 304 8.35 27.25 -9.09
C THR A 304 7.59 27.86 -7.91
N ASP A 305 8.04 27.55 -6.68
CA ASP A 305 7.33 27.94 -5.44
C ASP A 305 5.81 27.65 -5.48
N ARG A 306 5.44 26.40 -5.82
CA ARG A 306 4.05 25.91 -5.92
C ARG A 306 3.15 26.65 -6.91
N LYS A 307 3.71 27.51 -7.76
CA LYS A 307 3.05 28.11 -8.92
C LYS A 307 3.36 27.28 -10.16
N PHE A 308 2.36 26.56 -10.65
CA PHE A 308 2.52 25.63 -11.76
C PHE A 308 2.59 26.38 -13.10
N ASN A 309 3.49 25.96 -13.96
CA ASN A 309 3.71 26.55 -15.29
C ASN A 309 3.56 25.53 -16.43
N GLY A 310 3.35 24.25 -16.10
CA GLY A 310 3.10 23.20 -17.08
C GLY A 310 2.67 21.91 -16.42
N VAL A 311 2.00 21.06 -17.20
CA VAL A 311 1.62 19.70 -16.83
C VAL A 311 1.83 18.76 -18.02
N THR A 312 2.11 17.49 -17.78
CA THR A 312 2.15 16.49 -18.83
C THR A 312 0.72 16.23 -19.35
N LYS A 313 0.53 16.27 -20.68
CA LYS A 313 -0.79 16.09 -21.30
C LYS A 313 -1.22 14.62 -21.37
N THR A 314 -0.28 13.74 -21.68
CA THR A 314 -0.46 12.29 -21.81
C THR A 314 0.52 11.60 -20.88
N PRO A 315 0.24 10.40 -20.38
CA PRO A 315 1.19 9.72 -19.50
C PRO A 315 2.52 9.46 -20.19
N GLU A 316 3.60 9.68 -19.45
CA GLU A 316 4.94 9.29 -19.87
C GLU A 316 5.15 7.84 -19.46
N ASN A 317 5.24 6.95 -20.46
CA ASN A 317 5.59 5.55 -20.24
C ASN A 317 7.08 5.43 -19.87
N LYS A 318 7.37 4.82 -18.73
CA LYS A 318 8.71 4.65 -18.16
C LYS A 318 9.22 3.22 -18.23
N SER A 319 8.64 2.35 -19.07
CA SER A 319 9.07 0.93 -19.18
C SER A 319 10.58 0.80 -19.45
N ASP A 320 11.11 1.43 -20.49
CA ASP A 320 12.56 1.37 -20.81
C ASP A 320 13.45 1.86 -19.66
N ALA A 321 13.00 2.90 -18.94
CA ALA A 321 13.73 3.43 -17.81
C ALA A 321 13.66 2.49 -16.60
N LEU A 322 12.53 1.81 -16.41
CA LEU A 322 12.33 0.81 -15.38
C LEU A 322 13.14 -0.45 -15.65
N ASP A 323 13.29 -0.87 -16.91
CA ASP A 323 14.11 -2.02 -17.28
C ASP A 323 15.59 -1.75 -16.97
N LYS A 324 16.11 -0.58 -17.38
CA LYS A 324 17.47 -0.15 -17.02
C LYS A 324 17.67 -0.02 -15.51
N TRP A 325 16.65 0.48 -14.80
CA TRP A 325 16.69 0.57 -13.35
C TRP A 325 16.70 -0.83 -12.72
N HIS A 326 15.88 -1.74 -13.24
CA HIS A 326 15.73 -3.11 -12.77
C HIS A 326 17.05 -3.89 -12.90
N GLU A 327 17.69 -3.85 -14.07
CA GLU A 327 19.02 -4.43 -14.31
C GLU A 327 20.04 -3.96 -13.26
N LYS A 328 20.06 -2.65 -12.98
CA LYS A 328 20.98 -2.04 -12.00
C LYS A 328 20.62 -2.35 -10.54
N ARG A 329 19.44 -2.91 -10.28
CA ARG A 329 18.89 -3.13 -8.92
C ARG A 329 18.59 -4.58 -8.60
N GLN A 330 19.01 -5.50 -9.47
CA GLN A 330 18.86 -6.95 -9.28
C GLN A 330 19.26 -7.43 -7.88
N GLU A 331 20.42 -6.96 -7.38
CA GLU A 331 20.90 -7.36 -6.05
C GLU A 331 20.04 -6.81 -4.91
N ASP A 332 19.66 -5.54 -4.99
CA ASP A 332 18.79 -4.91 -3.98
C ASP A 332 17.44 -5.63 -3.91
N ILE A 333 16.86 -5.98 -5.07
CA ILE A 333 15.59 -6.69 -5.17
C ILE A 333 15.72 -8.13 -4.68
N ARG A 334 16.85 -8.80 -4.97
CA ARG A 334 17.17 -10.14 -4.46
C ARG A 334 17.21 -10.15 -2.94
N GLN A 335 17.81 -9.13 -2.33
CA GLN A 335 17.85 -8.98 -0.88
C GLN A 335 16.46 -8.73 -0.29
N VAL A 336 15.60 -7.95 -0.95
CA VAL A 336 14.20 -7.78 -0.52
C VAL A 336 13.48 -9.13 -0.47
N ALA A 337 13.53 -9.90 -1.57
CA ALA A 337 12.92 -11.23 -1.63
C ALA A 337 13.49 -12.14 -0.54
N GLY A 338 14.81 -12.15 -0.36
CA GLY A 338 15.48 -12.94 0.66
C GLY A 338 15.10 -12.59 2.10
N ILE A 339 14.94 -11.30 2.42
CA ILE A 339 14.46 -10.87 3.75
C ILE A 339 13.05 -11.43 3.98
N ILE A 340 12.18 -11.33 2.98
CA ILE A 340 10.82 -11.85 3.05
C ILE A 340 10.84 -13.38 3.23
N GLU A 341 11.62 -14.10 2.43
CA GLU A 341 11.79 -15.56 2.54
C GLU A 341 12.27 -15.97 3.95
N CYS A 342 13.29 -15.28 4.48
CA CYS A 342 13.85 -15.56 5.80
C CYS A 342 12.81 -15.36 6.92
N VAL A 343 12.07 -14.25 6.86
CA VAL A 343 10.97 -13.97 7.81
C VAL A 343 9.88 -15.03 7.71
N ILE A 344 9.45 -15.38 6.49
CA ILE A 344 8.41 -16.39 6.26
C ILE A 344 8.83 -17.75 6.81
N GLN A 345 10.02 -18.23 6.43
CA GLN A 345 10.53 -19.53 6.85
C GLN A 345 10.66 -19.62 8.37
N TRP A 346 11.14 -18.56 9.02
CA TRP A 346 11.29 -18.57 10.47
C TRP A 346 9.93 -18.56 11.19
N ILE A 347 9.02 -17.66 10.81
CA ILE A 347 7.68 -17.58 11.43
C ILE A 347 6.89 -18.88 11.22
N GLN A 348 7.00 -19.49 10.04
CA GLN A 348 6.31 -20.74 9.73
C GLN A 348 7.01 -22.00 10.28
N SER A 349 8.24 -21.89 10.79
CA SER A 349 8.93 -23.02 11.43
C SER A 349 8.20 -23.50 12.69
N PRO A 350 8.42 -24.75 13.17
CA PRO A 350 7.81 -25.22 14.42
C PRO A 350 8.10 -24.31 15.61
N VAL A 351 9.29 -23.71 15.66
CA VAL A 351 9.69 -22.77 16.71
C VAL A 351 8.92 -21.45 16.56
N GLY A 352 8.89 -20.85 15.37
CA GLY A 352 8.18 -19.60 15.11
C GLY A 352 6.67 -19.69 15.36
N ARG A 353 6.03 -20.77 14.89
CA ARG A 353 4.59 -20.99 15.10
C ARG A 353 4.21 -21.19 16.55
N SER A 354 5.10 -21.79 17.34
CA SER A 354 4.87 -22.00 18.78
C SER A 354 5.20 -20.75 19.60
N ALA A 355 6.01 -19.85 19.06
CA ALA A 355 6.46 -18.63 19.72
C ALA A 355 5.35 -17.57 19.78
N SER A 356 4.85 -17.13 18.62
CA SER A 356 3.79 -16.13 18.54
C SER A 356 3.13 -16.18 17.16
N ARG A 357 1.98 -15.53 17.04
CA ARG A 357 1.37 -15.21 15.74
C ARG A 357 1.66 -13.78 15.30
N LYS A 358 2.21 -12.95 16.18
CA LYS A 358 2.42 -11.51 15.98
C LYS A 358 3.88 -11.16 16.23
N PHE A 359 4.47 -10.42 15.30
CA PHE A 359 5.88 -10.06 15.31
C PHE A 359 6.08 -8.62 14.85
N ALA A 360 7.21 -8.03 15.21
CA ALA A 360 7.65 -6.75 14.66
C ALA A 360 9.03 -6.89 14.03
N LEU A 361 9.14 -6.61 12.74
CA LEU A 361 10.39 -6.50 12.03
C LEU A 361 10.89 -5.06 12.13
N ILE A 362 12.00 -4.89 12.84
CA ILE A 362 12.50 -3.59 13.24
C ILE A 362 13.89 -3.37 12.67
N ARG A 363 14.07 -2.22 12.03
CA ARG A 363 15.36 -1.61 11.73
C ARG A 363 15.64 -0.53 12.77
N GLY A 364 16.71 -0.70 13.55
CA GLY A 364 17.17 0.30 14.50
C GLY A 364 17.88 1.51 13.87
N GLY A 365 18.65 2.23 14.70
CA GLY A 365 19.37 3.45 14.29
C GLY A 365 20.55 3.20 13.34
N GLU A 366 21.30 4.26 13.03
CA GLU A 366 22.41 4.23 12.05
C GLU A 366 23.54 3.23 12.37
N GLU A 367 23.69 2.81 13.63
CA GLU A 367 24.74 1.86 14.05
C GLU A 367 24.47 0.42 13.56
N GLU A 368 23.24 0.11 13.19
CA GLU A 368 22.79 -1.25 12.81
C GLU A 368 22.56 -1.37 11.28
N LYS A 369 23.34 -0.68 10.43
CA LYS A 369 23.06 -0.49 8.96
C LYS A 369 22.61 -1.72 8.17
N HIS A 370 23.03 -2.91 8.58
CA HIS A 370 22.78 -4.17 7.88
C HIS A 370 21.99 -5.18 8.70
N PHE A 371 21.33 -4.75 9.78
CA PHE A 371 20.57 -5.64 10.66
C PHE A 371 19.09 -5.26 10.68
N LEU A 372 18.25 -6.29 10.60
CA LEU A 372 16.87 -6.25 11.05
C LEU A 372 16.73 -7.19 12.23
N LYS A 373 15.85 -6.84 13.15
CA LYS A 373 15.50 -7.67 14.30
C LYS A 373 14.03 -8.01 14.21
N LEU A 374 13.72 -9.30 14.26
CA LEU A 374 12.35 -9.80 14.30
C LEU A 374 12.00 -10.12 15.76
N TYR A 375 11.20 -9.25 16.36
CA TYR A 375 10.71 -9.36 17.72
C TYR A 375 9.37 -10.08 17.77
N GLN A 376 9.08 -10.74 18.88
CA GLN A 376 7.72 -11.18 19.19
C GLN A 376 6.92 -10.00 19.73
N LEU A 377 5.66 -9.90 19.33
CA LEU A 377 4.70 -8.99 19.96
C LEU A 377 3.90 -9.74 21.02
N ARG A 378 3.54 -9.03 22.08
CA ARG A 378 2.68 -9.56 23.15
C ARG A 378 1.34 -10.01 22.56
N GLU A 379 0.76 -11.07 23.10
CA GLU A 379 -0.48 -11.65 22.58
C GLU A 379 -1.66 -10.65 22.61
N ASP A 380 -1.68 -9.79 23.64
CA ASP A 380 -2.68 -8.75 23.87
C ASP A 380 -2.53 -7.51 22.96
N TYR A 381 -1.45 -7.43 22.17
CA TYR A 381 -1.23 -6.31 21.25
C TYR A 381 -2.16 -6.42 20.03
N GLN A 382 -3.08 -5.46 19.87
CA GLN A 382 -4.12 -5.50 18.82
C GLN A 382 -4.07 -4.34 17.82
N GLU A 383 -3.30 -3.30 18.12
CA GLU A 383 -3.20 -2.15 17.22
C GLU A 383 -2.56 -2.58 15.90
N ASN A 384 -3.12 -2.11 14.78
CA ASN A 384 -2.65 -2.45 13.44
C ASN A 384 -2.59 -3.97 13.14
N MET A 385 -3.31 -4.81 13.88
CA MET A 385 -3.44 -6.25 13.58
C MET A 385 -4.71 -6.52 12.77
N LEU A 386 -4.89 -7.75 12.29
CA LEU A 386 -6.14 -8.17 11.66
C LEU A 386 -7.28 -8.16 12.69
N PRO A 387 -8.51 -7.73 12.31
CA PRO A 387 -9.65 -7.72 13.22
C PRO A 387 -10.24 -9.12 13.34
N LEU A 388 -9.53 -10.00 14.03
CA LEU A 388 -9.99 -11.37 14.30
C LEU A 388 -10.91 -11.36 15.53
N LYS A 389 -12.02 -12.08 15.45
CA LYS A 389 -12.88 -12.35 16.60
C LYS A 389 -12.04 -13.02 17.67
N GLU A 390 -12.11 -12.50 18.89
CA GLU A 390 -11.55 -13.20 20.04
C GLU A 390 -12.15 -14.60 20.09
N ALA A 391 -11.30 -15.63 20.13
CA ALA A 391 -11.77 -16.97 20.40
C ALA A 391 -12.47 -16.92 21.75
N LYS A 392 -13.80 -17.08 21.77
CA LYS A 392 -14.54 -17.27 23.01
C LYS A 392 -13.86 -18.43 23.72
N ASN A 393 -13.12 -18.15 24.78
CA ASN A 393 -12.61 -19.15 25.69
C ASN A 393 -13.80 -20.01 26.08
N LYS A 394 -13.94 -21.20 25.50
CA LYS A 394 -14.80 -22.23 26.06
C LYS A 394 -14.11 -22.60 27.37
N PRO A 395 -14.70 -22.29 28.55
CA PRO A 395 -14.15 -22.82 29.78
C PRO A 395 -14.10 -24.35 29.63
N ARG A 396 -12.92 -24.92 29.92
CA ARG A 396 -12.71 -26.36 29.97
C ARG A 396 -13.59 -27.01 31.02
#